data_AF-A0A8J3A232-F1
#
_entry.id   AF-A0A8J3A232-F1
#
_cell.length_a   1.000
_cell.length_b   1.000
_cell.length_c   1.000
_cell.angle_alpha   90.00
_cell.angle_beta   90.00
_cell.angle_gamma   90.00
#
_symmetry.space_group_name_H-M   'P 1'
#
loop_
_entity.id
_entity.type
_entity.pdbx_description
1 polymer ?
#
loop_
_entity_poly.entity_id
_entity_poly.type
_entity_poly.pdbx_seq_one_letter_code
_entity_poly.pdbx_strand_id
1 'polypeptide(L)'
;MTLRLERLRDRTPVRMSISLDPELAAALTDYAEIYRQVYGTQEKPETLIPAMLESFLGADAGFKRARKALGAGKPSTARKER
;
A
#
# COMPACT_ATOMS: atom_id res chain seq x y z
N MET A 1 31.74 -17.28 2.91
CA MET A 1 30.84 -16.93 1.78
C MET A 1 29.57 -16.33 2.35
N THR A 2 29.47 -15.00 2.36
CA THR A 2 28.35 -14.27 2.98
C THR A 2 27.25 -14.01 1.96
N LEU A 3 26.05 -14.52 2.24
CA LEU A 3 24.85 -14.26 1.44
C LEU A 3 24.55 -12.76 1.43
N ARG A 4 24.39 -12.18 0.23
CA ARG A 4 24.04 -10.76 0.02
C ARG A 4 22.54 -10.47 0.16
N LEU A 5 21.75 -11.49 0.48
CA LEU A 5 20.33 -11.35 0.76
C LEU A 5 20.13 -11.31 2.27
N GLU A 6 19.93 -10.11 2.83
CA GLU A 6 19.33 -10.03 4.16
C GLU A 6 17.91 -10.63 4.13
N ARG A 7 17.55 -11.27 5.23
CA ARG A 7 16.29 -12.00 5.45
C ARG A 7 15.11 -11.27 4.80
N LEU A 8 14.47 -11.95 3.84
CA LEU A 8 13.35 -11.44 3.07
C LEU A 8 12.31 -10.88 4.06
N ARG A 9 12.07 -9.56 3.99
CA ARG A 9 11.16 -8.88 4.92
C ARG A 9 9.81 -9.58 4.91
N ASP A 10 9.32 -9.74 6.12
CA ASP A 10 8.01 -10.23 6.44
C ASP A 10 6.97 -9.66 5.48
N ARG A 11 6.39 -10.53 4.64
CA ARG A 11 5.29 -10.18 3.72
C ARG A 11 3.94 -10.41 4.39
N THR A 12 3.90 -10.50 5.72
CA THR A 12 2.65 -10.67 6.45
C THR A 12 1.78 -9.43 6.21
N PRO A 13 0.57 -9.59 5.65
CA PRO A 13 -0.34 -8.47 5.46
C PRO A 13 -0.64 -7.82 6.81
N VAL A 14 -0.40 -6.52 6.90
CA VAL A 14 -0.69 -5.74 8.12
C VAL A 14 -2.17 -5.38 8.11
N ARG A 15 -2.93 -5.94 9.07
CA ARG A 15 -4.35 -5.58 9.24
C ARG A 15 -4.44 -4.18 9.84
N MET A 16 -5.11 -3.28 9.14
CA MET A 16 -5.37 -1.91 9.58
C MET A 16 -6.88 -1.72 9.73
N SER A 17 -7.31 -1.18 10.88
CA SER A 17 -8.70 -0.76 11.09
C SER A 17 -8.79 0.74 10.83
N ILE A 18 -9.70 1.15 9.95
CA ILE A 18 -9.93 2.54 9.59
C ILE A 18 -11.41 2.88 9.74
N SER A 19 -11.71 4.09 10.16
CA SER A 19 -13.07 4.64 10.12
C SER A 19 -13.22 5.48 8.86
N LEU A 20 -14.30 5.28 8.13
CA LEU A 20 -14.62 6.03 6.92
C LEU A 20 -15.81 6.94 7.19
N ASP A 21 -15.79 8.13 6.60
CA ASP A 21 -16.98 8.98 6.58
C ASP A 21 -18.12 8.30 5.80
N PRO A 22 -19.39 8.53 6.18
CA PRO A 22 -20.53 7.88 5.53
C PRO A 22 -20.59 8.08 4.01
N GLU A 23 -20.20 9.26 3.54
CA GLU A 23 -20.17 9.61 2.11
C GLU A 23 -19.14 8.76 1.35
N LEU A 24 -17.95 8.56 1.93
CA LEU A 24 -16.92 7.72 1.32
C LEU A 24 -17.31 6.24 1.34
N ALA A 25 -17.95 5.77 2.42
CA ALA A 25 -18.47 4.40 2.49
C ALA A 25 -19.54 4.13 1.42
N ALA A 26 -20.42 5.09 1.17
CA ALA A 26 -21.42 5.00 0.09
C ALA A 26 -20.75 4.96 -1.28
N ALA A 27 -19.82 5.88 -1.56
CA ALA A 27 -19.09 5.93 -2.82
C ALA A 27 -18.30 4.63 -3.11
N LEU A 28 -17.71 4.02 -2.09
CA LEU A 28 -17.02 2.74 -2.23
C LEU A 28 -17.98 1.57 -2.53
N THR A 29 -19.19 1.63 -1.98
CA THR A 29 -20.25 0.65 -2.28
C THR A 29 -20.69 0.78 -3.74
N ASP A 30 -20.94 2.00 -4.21
CA ASP A 30 -21.28 2.27 -5.60
C ASP A 30 -20.16 1.82 -6.55
N TYR A 31 -18.90 2.06 -6.19
CA TYR A 31 -17.76 1.61 -6.97
C TYR A 31 -17.73 0.08 -7.11
N ALA A 32 -18.02 -0.66 -6.03
CA ALA A 32 -18.06 -2.12 -6.07
C ALA A 32 -19.17 -2.64 -7.01
N GLU A 33 -20.33 -1.98 -7.03
CA GLU A 33 -21.40 -2.29 -7.98
C GLU A 33 -21.00 -2.01 -9.43
N ILE A 34 -20.35 -0.88 -9.69
CA ILE A 34 -19.82 -0.56 -11.03
C ILE A 34 -18.76 -1.58 -11.45
N TYR A 35 -17.85 -1.94 -10.55
CA TYR A 35 -16.83 -2.96 -10.80
C TYR A 35 -17.46 -4.30 -11.20
N ARG A 36 -18.52 -4.71 -10.50
CA ARG A 36 -19.32 -5.90 -10.83
C ARG A 36 -19.96 -5.79 -12.20
N GLN A 37 -20.53 -4.64 -12.56
CA GLN A 37 -21.14 -4.44 -13.88
C GLN A 37 -20.11 -4.53 -15.02
N VAL A 38 -18.90 -4.00 -14.80
CA VAL A 38 -17.84 -3.98 -15.82
C VAL A 38 -17.18 -5.36 -15.98
N TYR A 39 -16.89 -6.05 -14.89
CA TYR A 39 -16.08 -7.28 -14.90
C TYR A 39 -16.89 -8.56 -14.60
N GLY A 40 -18.20 -8.45 -14.36
CA GLY A 40 -19.07 -9.57 -13.99
C GLY A 40 -18.77 -10.19 -12.62
N THR A 41 -17.79 -9.64 -11.90
CA THR A 41 -17.28 -10.22 -10.64
C THR A 41 -17.69 -9.35 -9.47
N GLN A 42 -18.43 -9.93 -8.53
CA GLN A 42 -18.83 -9.24 -7.32
C GLN A 42 -17.69 -9.27 -6.30
N GLU A 43 -17.10 -8.11 -6.07
CA GLU A 43 -16.08 -7.89 -5.05
C GLU A 43 -16.63 -6.95 -3.98
N LYS A 44 -16.18 -7.11 -2.74
CA LYS A 44 -16.57 -6.19 -1.66
C LYS A 44 -15.64 -4.97 -1.67
N PRO A 45 -16.11 -3.80 -1.18
CA PRO A 45 -15.24 -2.64 -1.05
C PRO A 45 -13.90 -2.94 -0.36
N GLU A 46 -13.89 -3.77 0.69
CA GLU A 46 -12.68 -4.10 1.44
C GLU A 46 -11.63 -4.89 0.64
N THR A 47 -12.04 -5.61 -0.41
CA THR A 47 -11.11 -6.33 -1.30
C THR A 47 -10.54 -5.40 -2.37
N LEU A 48 -11.31 -4.38 -2.77
CA LEU A 48 -10.91 -3.39 -3.78
C LEU A 48 -10.04 -2.28 -3.20
N ILE A 49 -10.26 -1.86 -1.95
CA ILE A 49 -9.55 -0.75 -1.29
C ILE A 49 -8.01 -0.90 -1.36
N PRO A 50 -7.39 -2.07 -1.06
CA PRO A 50 -5.95 -2.22 -1.18
C PRO A 50 -5.43 -1.93 -2.61
N ALA A 51 -6.11 -2.47 -3.63
CA ALA A 51 -5.73 -2.26 -5.02
C ALA A 51 -5.92 -0.79 -5.47
N MET A 52 -6.99 -0.13 -4.99
CA MET A 52 -7.22 1.30 -5.21
C MET A 52 -6.10 2.14 -4.59
N LEU A 53 -5.72 1.86 -3.34
CA LEU A 53 -4.65 2.59 -2.65
C LEU A 53 -3.28 2.36 -3.29
N GLU A 54 -2.98 1.13 -3.71
CA GLU A 54 -1.77 0.83 -4.47
C GLU A 54 -1.71 1.60 -5.78
N SER A 55 -2.83 1.65 -6.51
CA SER A 55 -2.94 2.41 -7.77
C SER A 55 -2.78 3.92 -7.54
N PHE A 56 -3.43 4.45 -6.50
CA PHE A 56 -3.34 5.87 -6.13
C PHE A 56 -1.91 6.29 -5.76
N LEU A 57 -1.28 5.58 -4.81
CA LEU A 57 0.11 5.82 -4.41
C LEU A 57 1.10 5.56 -5.56
N GLY A 58 0.76 4.59 -6.42
CA GLY A 58 1.51 4.24 -7.61
C GLY A 58 1.39 5.28 -8.73
N ALA A 59 0.34 6.11 -8.77
CA ALA A 59 0.19 7.18 -9.74
C ALA A 59 0.85 8.50 -9.28
N ASP A 60 0.99 8.71 -7.98
CA ASP A 60 1.52 9.96 -7.42
C ASP A 60 3.06 10.05 -7.52
N ALA A 61 3.54 10.81 -8.51
CA ALA A 61 4.97 11.08 -8.72
C ALA A 61 5.60 11.91 -7.58
N GLY A 62 4.83 12.81 -6.97
CA GLY A 62 5.26 13.62 -5.82
C GLY A 62 5.52 12.73 -4.62
N PHE A 63 4.56 11.86 -4.30
CA PHE A 63 4.71 10.83 -3.26
C PHE A 63 5.92 9.94 -3.52
N LYS A 64 6.11 9.45 -4.74
CA LYS A 64 7.29 8.60 -5.08
C LYS A 64 8.62 9.32 -4.82
N ARG A 65 8.74 10.60 -5.18
CA ARG A 65 9.94 11.41 -4.94
C ARG A 65 10.16 11.62 -3.44
N ALA A 66 9.12 12.02 -2.71
CA ALA A 66 9.19 12.21 -1.26
C ALA A 66 9.55 10.91 -0.53
N ARG A 67 8.95 9.78 -0.90
CA ARG A 67 9.25 8.46 -0.32
C ARG A 67 10.70 8.03 -0.52
N LYS A 68 11.28 8.33 -1.70
CA LYS A 68 12.71 8.09 -1.95
C LYS A 68 13.59 8.97 -1.05
N ALA A 69 13.26 10.24 -0.89
CA ALA A 69 13.98 11.15 0.01
C ALA A 69 13.94 10.69 1.48
N LEU A 70 12.78 10.20 1.95
CA LEU A 70 12.64 9.60 3.28
C LEU A 70 13.54 8.36 3.48
N GLY A 71 13.74 7.56 2.44
CA GLY A 71 14.61 6.39 2.47
C GLY A 71 16.11 6.72 2.37
N ALA A 72 16.46 7.79 1.65
CA ALA A 72 17.84 8.25 1.50
C ALA A 72 18.41 8.90 2.78
N GLY A 73 17.56 9.29 3.72
CA GLY A 73 17.94 9.92 4.99
C GLY A 73 18.12 8.97 6.18
N LYS A 74 18.01 7.64 6.03
CA LYS A 74 18.35 6.71 7.12
C LYS A 74 19.86 6.45 7.14
N PRO A 75 20.65 7.00 8.08
CA PRO A 75 22.02 6.55 8.27
C PRO A 75 21.98 5.08 8.67
N SER A 76 22.60 4.23 7.86
CA SER A 76 22.84 2.83 8.19
C SER A 76 23.81 2.81 9.37
N THR A 77 23.29 2.75 10.60
CA THR A 77 24.07 2.60 11.82
C THR A 77 24.62 1.18 11.91
N ALA A 78 25.74 0.95 11.23
CA ALA A 78 26.59 -0.22 11.45
C ALA A 78 28.00 0.24 11.80
N ARG A 79 28.12 0.66 13.07
CA ARG A 79 29.21 0.35 14.00
C ARG A 79 30.42 -0.34 13.37
N LYS A 80 31.51 0.40 13.18
CA LYS A 80 32.86 -0.16 13.10
C LYS A 80 33.56 0.20 14.40
N GLU A 81 33.41 -0.67 15.39
CA GLU A 81 34.27 -0.69 16.58
C GLU A 81 35.72 -0.82 16.11
N ARG A 82 36.54 0.12 16.59
CA ARG A 82 38.00 0.03 16.60
C ARG A 82 38.42 -0.24 18.03
#